data_AF-A0AAX0WRA0-F1
#
_entry.id   AF-A0AAX0WRA0-F1
#
_cell.length_a   1.000
_cell.length_b   1.000
_cell.length_c   1.000
_cell.angle_alpha   90.00
_cell.angle_beta   90.00
_cell.angle_gamma   90.00
#
_symmetry.space_group_name_H-M   'P 1'
#
loop_
_entity.id
_entity.type
_entity.pdbx_description
1 polymer ?
#
loop_
_entity_poly.entity_id
_entity_poly.type
_entity_poly.pdbx_seq_one_letter_code
_entity_poly.pdbx_strand_id
1 'polypeptide(L)'
;MNKFSIAAACFVISVSANAFAGMSHLKPNFKKTYCGNQEFLGNSASKRPHLHCGETFIAYKKASGDHLNITDAGTCGRTDLVFDDIKANRNAFADYQSIYDALVSFHQAGCPNQLTS
;
A
#
# COMPACT_ATOMS: atom_id res chain seq x y z
N MET A 1 -12.66 6.91 61.93
CA MET A 1 -12.35 7.11 60.50
C MET A 1 -11.86 5.80 59.94
N ASN A 2 -12.71 5.06 59.22
CA ASN A 2 -12.39 3.73 58.70
C ASN A 2 -11.75 3.84 57.31
N LYS A 3 -10.60 3.21 57.14
CA LYS A 3 -9.81 3.20 55.90
C LYS A 3 -10.26 2.02 55.04
N PHE A 4 -10.97 2.28 53.95
CA PHE A 4 -11.21 1.26 52.92
C PHE A 4 -10.23 1.51 51.76
N SER A 5 -9.25 0.61 51.63
CA SER A 5 -8.39 0.53 50.44
C SER A 5 -9.06 -0.38 49.43
N ILE A 6 -9.45 0.16 48.28
CA ILE A 6 -9.99 -0.60 47.14
C ILE A 6 -8.81 -0.99 46.26
N ALA A 7 -8.53 -2.29 46.20
CA ALA A 7 -7.52 -2.88 45.33
C ALA A 7 -7.94 -2.76 43.86
N ALA A 8 -7.03 -2.27 43.03
CA ALA A 8 -7.19 -2.19 41.58
C ALA A 8 -7.11 -3.59 40.96
N ALA A 9 -8.20 -4.06 40.35
CA ALA A 9 -8.22 -5.29 39.57
C ALA A 9 -7.71 -4.98 38.15
N CYS A 10 -6.47 -5.37 37.85
CA CYS A 10 -5.96 -5.41 36.48
C CYS A 10 -6.69 -6.50 35.70
N PHE A 11 -7.66 -6.09 34.87
CA PHE A 11 -8.34 -6.97 33.94
C PHE A 11 -7.41 -7.20 32.73
N VAL A 12 -6.69 -8.32 32.73
CA VAL A 12 -5.88 -8.75 31.59
C VAL A 12 -6.81 -9.29 30.51
N ILE A 13 -7.18 -8.44 29.56
CA ILE A 13 -7.89 -8.87 28.35
C ILE A 13 -6.86 -9.58 27.47
N SER A 14 -6.86 -10.91 27.54
CA SER A 14 -6.18 -11.77 26.57
C SER A 14 -6.96 -11.72 25.26
N VAL A 15 -6.65 -10.73 24.42
CA VAL A 15 -7.21 -10.66 23.05
C VAL A 15 -6.57 -11.78 22.23
N SER A 16 -7.37 -12.78 21.89
CA SER A 16 -7.00 -13.91 21.06
C SER A 16 -6.56 -13.44 19.67
N ALA A 17 -5.32 -13.73 19.31
CA ALA A 17 -4.64 -13.22 18.10
C ALA A 17 -5.09 -13.88 16.77
N ASN A 18 -6.25 -14.52 16.71
CA ASN A 18 -6.64 -15.38 15.57
C ASN A 18 -7.85 -14.88 14.76
N ALA A 19 -8.31 -13.64 14.97
CA ALA A 19 -9.56 -13.15 14.38
C ALA A 19 -9.48 -12.73 12.89
N PHE A 20 -8.32 -12.77 12.23
CA PHE A 20 -8.15 -12.12 10.90
C PHE A 20 -7.81 -13.07 9.73
N ALA A 21 -7.81 -14.39 9.93
CA ALA A 21 -7.31 -15.34 8.93
C ALA A 21 -8.23 -15.63 7.72
N GLY A 22 -9.37 -14.96 7.54
CA GLY A 22 -10.36 -15.36 6.52
C GLY A 22 -11.22 -14.25 5.93
N MET A 23 -10.85 -12.99 6.10
CA MET A 23 -11.72 -11.86 5.79
C MET A 23 -11.51 -11.38 4.34
N SER A 24 -11.92 -12.17 3.34
CA SER A 24 -11.81 -11.81 1.91
C SER A 24 -12.49 -10.48 1.54
N HIS A 25 -13.43 -10.03 2.37
CA HIS A 25 -14.16 -8.76 2.28
C HIS A 25 -13.40 -7.55 2.86
N LEU A 26 -12.19 -7.75 3.42
CA LEU A 26 -11.28 -6.67 3.83
C LEU A 26 -10.17 -6.38 2.82
N LYS A 27 -10.18 -6.99 1.62
CA LYS A 27 -9.17 -6.63 0.60
C LYS A 27 -9.28 -5.12 0.31
N PRO A 28 -8.19 -4.35 0.52
CA PRO A 28 -8.25 -2.91 0.33
C PRO A 28 -8.52 -2.62 -1.15
N ASN A 29 -9.44 -1.70 -1.43
CA ASN A 29 -9.58 -1.15 -2.77
C ASN A 29 -8.35 -0.26 -3.03
N PHE A 30 -7.34 -0.81 -3.72
CA PHE A 30 -6.04 -0.15 -3.86
C PHE A 30 -6.16 1.21 -4.56
N LYS A 31 -6.96 1.28 -5.61
CA LYS A 31 -7.29 2.53 -6.33
C LYS A 31 -7.81 3.62 -5.39
N LYS A 32 -8.77 3.29 -4.53
CA LYS A 32 -9.34 4.26 -3.57
C LYS A 32 -8.37 4.59 -2.44
N THR A 33 -7.70 3.59 -1.89
CA THR A 33 -6.87 3.73 -0.70
C THR A 33 -5.55 4.45 -0.98
N TYR A 34 -4.89 4.15 -2.10
CA TYR A 34 -3.54 4.64 -2.39
C TYR A 34 -3.48 5.64 -3.56
N CYS A 35 -4.49 5.64 -4.45
CA CYS A 35 -4.42 6.44 -5.68
C CYS A 35 -5.49 7.52 -5.80
N GLY A 36 -6.15 7.91 -4.71
CA GLY A 36 -7.16 8.98 -4.73
C GLY A 36 -8.32 8.70 -5.69
N ASN A 37 -8.64 7.43 -5.92
CA ASN A 37 -9.60 6.96 -6.90
C ASN A 37 -9.25 7.24 -8.38
N GLN A 38 -7.99 7.58 -8.68
CA GLN A 38 -7.48 7.71 -10.05
C GLN A 38 -7.00 6.36 -10.58
N GLU A 39 -7.25 6.08 -11.85
CA GLU A 39 -6.76 4.85 -12.49
C GLU A 39 -5.28 4.96 -12.87
N PHE A 40 -4.80 6.17 -13.17
CA PHE A 40 -3.42 6.41 -13.58
C PHE A 40 -2.81 7.58 -12.80
N LEU A 41 -1.60 7.39 -12.27
CA LEU A 41 -0.81 8.43 -11.61
C LEU A 41 0.53 8.66 -12.31
N GLY A 42 1.12 9.84 -12.12
CA GLY A 42 2.37 10.22 -12.79
C GLY A 42 2.14 10.76 -14.20
N ASN A 43 1.69 9.91 -15.10
CA ASN A 43 1.26 10.27 -16.45
C ASN A 43 -0.12 9.67 -16.74
N SER A 44 -0.77 10.14 -17.81
CA SER A 44 -2.03 9.55 -18.30
C SER A 44 -1.82 8.14 -18.86
N ALA A 45 -2.92 7.39 -19.04
CA ALA A 45 -2.93 6.02 -19.58
C ALA A 45 -2.14 5.86 -20.90
N SER A 46 -2.21 6.87 -21.77
CA SER A 46 -1.57 6.85 -23.09
C SER A 46 -0.08 7.17 -23.06
N LYS A 47 0.45 7.66 -21.93
CA LYS A 47 1.84 8.09 -21.80
C LYS A 47 2.56 7.31 -20.70
N ARG A 48 3.73 6.80 -21.03
CA ARG A 48 4.60 6.07 -20.11
C ARG A 48 5.75 6.96 -19.66
N PRO A 49 6.32 6.73 -18.47
CA PRO A 49 5.89 5.76 -17.45
C PRO A 49 4.68 6.23 -16.60
N HIS A 50 3.91 5.32 -16.01
CA HIS A 50 2.81 5.66 -15.08
C HIS A 50 2.53 4.54 -14.08
N LEU A 51 1.83 4.86 -13.00
CA LEU A 51 1.27 3.87 -12.07
C LEU A 51 -0.18 3.58 -12.49
N HIS A 52 -0.52 2.32 -12.75
CA HIS A 52 -1.88 1.85 -13.00
C HIS A 52 -2.46 1.32 -11.69
N CYS A 53 -3.53 1.94 -11.22
CA CYS A 53 -4.20 1.61 -9.98
C CYS A 53 -5.58 0.99 -10.26
N GLY A 54 -5.66 -0.34 -10.09
CA GLY A 54 -6.92 -1.07 -10.06
C GLY A 54 -7.48 -1.20 -8.65
N GLU A 55 -8.69 -1.71 -8.54
CA GLU A 55 -9.29 -1.98 -7.22
C GLU A 55 -8.53 -3.08 -6.46
N THR A 56 -7.97 -4.04 -7.18
CA THR A 56 -7.30 -5.23 -6.63
C THR A 56 -5.81 -5.28 -6.93
N PHE A 57 -5.27 -4.30 -7.65
CA PHE A 57 -3.86 -4.28 -8.04
C PHE A 57 -3.28 -2.87 -8.14
N ILE A 58 -1.95 -2.78 -8.04
CA ILE A 58 -1.18 -1.62 -8.46
C ILE A 58 -0.02 -2.12 -9.32
N ALA A 59 0.15 -1.56 -10.50
CA ALA A 59 1.24 -1.91 -11.40
C ALA A 59 1.96 -0.67 -11.93
N TYR A 60 3.28 -0.73 -11.98
CA TYR A 60 4.10 0.30 -12.59
C TYR A 60 4.38 -0.05 -14.05
N LYS A 61 3.94 0.83 -14.97
CA LYS A 61 4.28 0.75 -16.39
C LYS A 61 5.56 1.53 -16.63
N LYS A 62 6.64 0.81 -16.94
CA LYS A 62 7.94 1.42 -17.26
C LYS A 62 7.91 2.15 -18.60
N ALA A 63 8.88 3.03 -18.82
CA ALA A 63 9.09 3.67 -20.12
C ALA A 63 9.29 2.65 -21.26
N SER A 64 9.94 1.51 -20.98
CA SER A 64 10.11 0.39 -21.93
C SER A 64 8.80 -0.24 -22.38
N GLY A 65 7.72 -0.05 -21.61
CA GLY A 65 6.46 -0.74 -21.81
C GLY A 65 6.29 -1.98 -20.93
N ASP A 66 7.28 -2.36 -20.12
CA ASP A 66 7.12 -3.47 -19.18
C ASP A 66 6.20 -3.11 -18.02
N HIS A 67 5.53 -4.13 -17.47
CA HIS A 67 4.73 -4.01 -16.26
C HIS A 67 5.48 -4.60 -15.07
N LEU A 68 5.50 -3.87 -13.96
CA LEU A 68 5.88 -4.40 -12.65
C LEU A 68 4.66 -4.31 -11.73
N ASN A 69 4.01 -5.44 -11.47
CA ASN A 69 2.89 -5.48 -10.54
C ASN A 69 3.43 -5.46 -9.10
N ILE A 70 3.22 -4.35 -8.38
CA ILE A 70 3.72 -4.18 -7.01
C ILE A 70 2.80 -4.82 -5.96
N THR A 71 1.64 -5.33 -6.38
CA THR A 71 0.68 -6.06 -5.52
C THR A 71 0.77 -7.59 -5.62
N ASP A 72 1.63 -8.13 -6.50
CA ASP A 72 1.91 -9.58 -6.59
C ASP A 72 2.65 -10.08 -5.36
N ALA A 73 2.43 -11.30 -4.86
CA ALA A 73 3.07 -11.83 -3.65
C ALA A 73 4.61 -11.62 -3.60
N GLY A 74 5.16 -11.34 -2.41
CA GLY A 74 6.57 -11.03 -2.22
C GLY A 74 6.88 -10.12 -1.02
N THR A 75 7.91 -9.29 -1.15
CA THR A 75 8.25 -8.23 -0.19
C THR A 75 7.99 -6.85 -0.80
N CYS A 76 8.12 -5.79 0.00
CA CYS A 76 8.13 -4.40 -0.50
C CYS A 76 9.20 -4.10 -1.55
N GLY A 77 10.11 -5.02 -1.87
CA GLY A 77 11.20 -4.81 -2.82
C GLY A 77 10.72 -4.40 -4.22
N ARG A 78 9.53 -4.82 -4.67
CA ARG A 78 8.98 -4.31 -5.95
C ARG A 78 8.66 -2.83 -5.86
N THR A 79 8.11 -2.36 -4.74
CA THR A 79 7.84 -0.93 -4.50
C THR A 79 9.14 -0.14 -4.42
N ASP A 80 10.19 -0.70 -3.79
CA ASP A 80 11.52 -0.08 -3.73
C ASP A 80 12.14 0.10 -5.12
N LEU A 81 12.05 -0.92 -5.98
CA LEU A 81 12.50 -0.82 -7.38
C LEU A 81 11.77 0.30 -8.14
N VAL A 82 10.47 0.49 -7.88
CA VAL A 82 9.73 1.61 -8.48
C VAL A 82 10.20 2.94 -7.89
N PHE A 83 10.45 3.04 -6.58
CA PHE A 83 10.98 4.26 -5.97
C PHE A 83 12.29 4.69 -6.60
N ASP A 84 13.22 3.76 -6.79
CA ASP A 84 14.52 4.05 -7.38
C ASP A 84 14.36 4.57 -8.81
N ASP A 85 13.51 3.92 -9.62
CA ASP A 85 13.27 4.31 -11.00
C ASP A 85 12.59 5.68 -11.12
N ILE A 86 11.54 5.96 -10.33
CA ILE A 86 10.85 7.26 -10.42
C ILE A 86 11.72 8.41 -9.91
N LYS A 87 12.56 8.18 -8.89
CA LYS A 87 13.48 9.19 -8.37
C LYS A 87 14.56 9.52 -9.39
N ALA A 88 15.12 8.49 -10.04
CA ALA A 88 16.11 8.66 -11.10
C ALA A 88 15.52 9.36 -12.33
N ASN A 89 14.23 9.16 -12.62
CA ASN A 89 13.54 9.67 -13.82
C ASN A 89 12.46 10.71 -13.50
N ARG A 90 12.66 11.56 -12.50
CA ARG A 90 11.63 12.51 -12.01
C ARG A 90 10.96 13.35 -13.12
N ASN A 91 11.73 13.77 -14.11
CA ASN A 91 11.25 14.61 -15.21
C ASN A 91 10.42 13.86 -16.27
N ALA A 92 10.29 12.53 -16.16
CA ALA A 92 9.47 11.72 -17.06
C ALA A 92 7.97 11.79 -16.73
N PHE A 93 7.59 12.36 -15.59
CA PHE A 93 6.21 12.40 -15.09
C PHE A 93 5.63 13.81 -15.20
N ALA A 94 4.37 13.90 -15.63
CA ALA A 94 3.61 15.14 -15.54
C ALA A 94 3.31 15.51 -14.08
N ASP A 95 3.06 14.49 -13.24
CA ASP A 95 2.80 14.63 -11.82
C ASP A 95 3.59 13.59 -11.02
N TYR A 96 4.87 13.87 -10.82
CA TYR A 96 5.75 13.02 -10.00
C TYR A 96 5.25 12.86 -8.56
N GLN A 97 4.60 13.89 -7.99
CA GLN A 97 4.25 13.87 -6.58
C GLN A 97 3.15 12.84 -6.30
N SER A 98 2.12 12.75 -7.16
CA SER A 98 1.05 11.76 -6.95
C SER A 98 1.52 10.32 -7.01
N ILE A 99 2.40 9.98 -7.96
CA ILE A 99 2.98 8.62 -8.02
C ILE A 99 3.86 8.35 -6.79
N TYR A 100 4.66 9.33 -6.35
CA TYR A 100 5.50 9.19 -5.16
C TYR A 100 4.66 8.97 -3.89
N ASP A 101 3.63 9.78 -3.67
CA ASP A 101 2.75 9.69 -2.49
C ASP A 101 1.96 8.37 -2.45
N ALA A 102 1.52 7.88 -3.61
CA ALA A 102 0.87 6.58 -3.72
C ALA A 102 1.82 5.44 -3.33
N LEU A 103 3.09 5.49 -3.76
CA LEU A 103 4.08 4.48 -3.40
C LEU A 103 4.47 4.58 -1.92
N VAL A 104 4.59 5.79 -1.37
CA VAL A 104 4.88 6.00 0.06
C VAL A 104 3.76 5.44 0.92
N SER A 105 2.50 5.75 0.60
CA SER A 105 1.35 5.24 1.35
C SER A 105 1.21 3.72 1.23
N PHE A 106 1.45 3.15 0.04
CA PHE A 106 1.45 1.70 -0.16
C PHE A 106 2.56 1.01 0.65
N HIS A 107 3.77 1.56 0.64
CA HIS A 107 4.92 1.04 1.37
C HIS A 107 4.73 1.14 2.89
N GLN A 108 4.24 2.28 3.40
CA GLN A 108 3.96 2.50 4.82
C GLN A 108 2.85 1.60 5.35
N ALA A 109 1.92 1.16 4.49
CA ALA A 109 0.91 0.15 4.82
C ALA A 109 1.49 -1.29 4.89
N GLY A 110 2.81 -1.46 4.74
CA GLY A 110 3.47 -2.75 4.78
C GLY A 110 3.32 -3.57 3.50
N CYS A 111 3.08 -2.90 2.36
CA CYS A 111 2.84 -3.54 1.07
C CYS A 111 1.73 -4.61 1.15
N PRO A 112 0.46 -4.19 1.20
CA PRO A 112 -0.65 -5.12 1.36
C PRO A 112 -0.75 -6.13 0.20
N ASN A 113 -1.37 -7.29 0.49
CA ASN A 113 -1.55 -8.41 -0.45
C ASN A 113 -0.22 -9.10 -0.87
N GLN A 114 0.87 -8.83 -0.13
CA GLN A 114 2.15 -9.52 -0.26
C GLN A 114 2.29 -10.76 0.64
N LEU A 115 1.36 -10.99 1.60
CA LEU A 115 1.45 -12.02 2.66
C LEU A 115 0.96 -13.42 2.26
N THR A 116 1.13 -13.86 1.01
CA THR A 116 0.70 -15.21 0.61
C THR A 116 1.79 -15.98 -0.12
N SER A 117 2.22 -17.07 0.53
CA SER A 117 3.19 -18.14 0.20
C SER A 117 4.67 -17.82 0.36
#